data_AF-A0AAW0K8B2-F1
#
_entry.id   AF-A0AAW0K8B2-F1
#
_cell.length_a   1.000
_cell.length_b   1.000
_cell.length_c   1.000
_cell.angle_alpha   90.00
_cell.angle_beta   90.00
_cell.angle_gamma   90.00
#
_symmetry.space_group_name_H-M   'P 1'
#
loop_
_entity.id
_entity.type
_entity.pdbx_description
1 polymer ?
#
loop_
_entity_poly.entity_id
_entity_poly.type
_entity_poly.pdbx_seq_one_letter_code
_entity_poly.pdbx_strand_id
1 'polypeptide(L)' 'MNSFINDIFEKLAQEASRLARYNKKPTITSREIQTAVRLVLPGELAKHAVSEGTKANEYLVVHLGCGEPEFMVRNEKM' A
#
# COMPACT_ATOMS: atom_id res chain seq x y z
N MET A 1 16.98 -14.09 2.91
CA MET A 1 15.72 -13.53 3.44
C MET A 1 15.34 -12.19 2.79
N ASN A 2 16.30 -11.28 2.53
CA ASN A 2 16.04 -10.00 1.84
C ASN A 2 15.31 -10.14 0.49
N SER A 3 15.61 -11.19 -0.28
CA SER A 3 14.95 -11.44 -1.57
C SER A 3 13.44 -11.70 -1.44
N PHE A 4 12.97 -12.28 -0.33
CA PHE A 4 11.53 -12.49 -0.11
C PHE A 4 10.81 -11.16 0.15
N ILE A 5 11.41 -10.29 0.95
CA ILE A 5 10.85 -8.96 1.22
C ILE A 5 10.82 -8.11 -0.05
N ASN A 6 11.86 -8.17 -0.87
CA ASN A 6 11.90 -7.44 -2.14
C ASN A 6 10.83 -7.93 -3.13
N ASP A 7 10.64 -9.25 -3.28
CA ASP A 7 9.61 -9.81 -4.18
C ASP A 7 8.19 -9.42 -3.74
N ILE A 8 7.89 -9.46 -2.44
CA ILE A 8 6.58 -9.04 -1.92
C ILE A 8 6.39 -7.52 -2.06
N PHE A 9 7.43 -6.73 -1.77
CA PHE A 9 7.38 -5.27 -1.93
C PHE A 9 7.10 -4.88 -3.38
N GLU A 10 7.79 -5.52 -4.34
CA GLU A 10 7.60 -5.25 -5.76
C GLU A 10 6.18 -5.61 -6.22
N LYS A 11 5.65 -6.77 -5.80
CA LYS A 11 4.27 -7.19 -6.08
C LYS A 11 3.25 -6.20 -5.51
N LEU A 12 3.43 -5.76 -4.27
CA LEU A 12 2.54 -4.78 -3.63
C LEU A 12 2.59 -3.43 -4.33
N ALA A 13 3.78 -2.93 -4.66
CA ALA A 13 3.95 -1.65 -5.35
C ALA A 13 3.32 -1.66 -6.75
N GLN A 14 3.48 -2.76 -7.50
CA GLN A 14 2.85 -2.92 -8.81
C GLN A 14 1.32 -2.95 -8.71
N GLU A 15 0.75 -3.73 -7.79
CA GLU A 15 -0.70 -3.81 -7.63
C GLU A 15 -1.31 -2.50 -7.12
N ALA A 16 -0.65 -1.82 -6.17
CA ALA A 16 -1.09 -0.51 -5.70
C ALA A 16 -1.05 0.56 -6.80
N SER A 17 -0.01 0.56 -7.64
CA SER A 17 0.11 1.44 -8.81
C SER A 17 -0.99 1.17 -9.84
N ARG A 18 -1.30 -0.10 -10.11
CA ARG A 18 -2.43 -0.50 -10.97
C ARG A 18 -3.75 0.03 -10.43
N LEU A 19 -4.00 -0.16 -9.12
CA LEU A 19 -5.22 0.32 -8.46
C LEU A 19 -5.35 1.86 -8.51
N ALA A 20 -4.27 2.60 -8.30
CA ALA A 20 -4.29 4.06 -8.42
C ALA A 20 -4.62 4.50 -9.86
N ARG A 21 -4.06 3.81 -10.87
CA ARG A 21 -4.38 4.05 -12.29
C ARG A 21 -5.84 3.72 -12.63
N TYR A 22 -6.37 2.61 -12.10
CA TYR A 22 -7.79 2.26 -12.26
C TYR A 22 -8.71 3.34 -11.67
N ASN A 23 -8.35 3.86 -10.50
CA ASN A 23 -9.08 4.93 -9.83
C ASN A 23 -8.81 6.34 -10.42
N LYS A 24 -7.99 6.45 -11.47
CA LYS A 24 -7.54 7.71 -12.10
C LYS A 24 -6.93 8.70 -11.09
N LYS A 25 -6.31 8.18 -10.04
CA LYS A 25 -5.62 8.99 -9.04
C LYS A 25 -4.12 9.07 -9.40
N PRO A 26 -3.51 10.26 -9.33
CA PRO A 26 -2.06 10.40 -9.51
C PRO A 26 -1.27 9.91 -8.29
N THR A 27 -1.95 9.55 -7.21
CA THR A 27 -1.37 9.25 -5.91
C THR A 27 -1.95 7.93 -5.40
N ILE A 28 -1.06 7.03 -4.97
CA ILE A 28 -1.38 5.83 -4.19
C ILE A 28 -1.63 6.27 -2.75
N THR A 29 -2.81 5.97 -2.23
CA THR A 29 -3.17 6.21 -0.83
C THR A 29 -3.09 4.93 -0.01
N SER A 30 -3.24 5.03 1.30
CA SER A 30 -3.37 3.90 2.24
C SER A 30 -4.41 2.86 1.76
N ARG A 31 -5.46 3.31 1.06
CA ARG A 31 -6.53 2.48 0.50
C ARG A 31 -6.07 1.56 -0.63
N GLU A 32 -5.27 2.07 -1.56
CA GLU A 32 -4.73 1.25 -2.65
C GLU A 32 -3.74 0.22 -2.10
N ILE A 33 -2.93 0.60 -1.11
CA ILE A 33 -2.02 -0.33 -0.41
C ILE A 33 -2.81 -1.42 0.34
N GLN A 34 -3.85 -1.05 1.10
CA GLN A 34 -4.68 -2.01 1.82
C GLN A 34 -5.34 -3.04 0.88
N THR A 35 -5.78 -2.56 -0.29
CA THR A 35 -6.38 -3.42 -1.31
C THR A 35 -5.33 -4.32 -1.96
N ALA A 36 -4.15 -3.78 -2.30
CA ALA A 36 -3.03 -4.57 -2.82
C ALA A 36 -2.58 -5.66 -1.84
N VAL A 37 -2.52 -5.38 -0.54
CA VAL A 37 -2.20 -6.36 0.50
C VAL A 37 -3.20 -7.52 0.52
N ARG A 38 -4.49 -7.23 0.36
CA ARG A 38 -5.55 -8.27 0.28
C ARG A 38 -5.51 -9.08 -1.01
N LEU A 39 -4.94 -8.54 -2.08
CA LEU A 39 -4.76 -9.23 -3.35
C LEU A 39 -3.51 -10.13 -3.37
N VAL A 40 -2.42 -9.67 -2.76
CA VAL A 40 -1.12 -10.37 -2.77
C VAL A 40 -1.02 -11.43 -1.68
N LEU A 41 -1.60 -11.19 -0.49
CA LEU A 41 -1.48 -12.12 0.64
C LEU A 41 -2.73 -13.00 0.79
N PRO A 42 -2.58 -14.30 1.05
CA PRO A 42 -3.70 -15.20 1.28
C PRO A 42 -4.23 -15.17 2.72
N GLY A 43 -5.55 -15.29 2.87
CA GLY A 43 -6.22 -15.69 4.13
C GLY A 43 -5.88 -14.84 5.35
N GLU A 44 -5.42 -15.50 6.42
CA GLU A 44 -5.10 -14.87 7.72
C GLU A 44 -3.92 -13.90 7.64
N LEU A 45 -2.98 -14.08 6.70
CA LEU A 45 -1.84 -13.16 6.54
C LEU A 45 -2.29 -11.78 6.08
N ALA A 46 -3.28 -11.72 5.18
CA ALA A 46 -3.86 -10.45 4.75
C ALA A 46 -4.55 -9.72 5.91
N LYS A 47 -5.25 -10.44 6.79
CA LYS A 47 -5.94 -9.84 7.94
C LYS A 47 -4.96 -9.22 8.93
N HIS A 48 -3.90 -9.94 9.29
CA HIS A 48 -2.86 -9.43 10.17
C HIS A 48 -2.11 -8.25 9.54
N ALA A 49 -1.69 -8.37 8.29
CA ALA A 49 -0.98 -7.30 7.58
C ALA A 49 -1.83 -6.02 7.48
N VAL A 50 -3.13 -6.14 7.22
CA VAL A 50 -4.05 -5.00 7.20
C VAL A 50 -4.22 -4.39 8.59
N SER A 51 -4.37 -5.21 9.64
CA SER A 51 -4.48 -4.72 11.02
C SER A 51 -3.23 -3.95 11.44
N GLU A 52 -2.04 -4.47 11.17
CA GLU A 52 -0.78 -3.79 11.48
C GLU A 52 -0.62 -2.49 10.66
N GLY A 53 -1.00 -2.51 9.37
CA GLY A 53 -1.00 -1.33 8.52
C GLY A 53 -1.98 -0.24 8.99
N THR A 54 -3.17 -0.62 9.46
CA THR A 54 -4.16 0.33 10.00
C THR A 54 -3.68 0.96 11.31
N LYS A 55 -3.10 0.16 12.23
CA LYS A 55 -2.48 0.70 13.44
C LYS A 55 -1.38 1.70 13.09
N ALA A 56 -0.48 1.35 12.16
CA ALA A 56 0.59 2.26 11.76
C ALA A 56 0.07 3.57 11.16
N ASN A 57 -0.97 3.51 10.33
CA ASN A 57 -1.63 4.70 9.78
C ASN A 57 -2.28 5.54 10.89
N GLU A 58 -2.96 4.90 11.84
CA GLU A 58 -3.54 5.56 13.02
C GLU A 58 -2.46 6.23 13.88
N TYR A 59 -1.35 5.55 14.16
CA TYR A 59 -0.23 6.14 14.88
C TYR A 59 0.31 7.39 14.18
N LEU A 60 0.44 7.35 12.84
CA LEU A 60 0.91 8.48 12.06
C LEU A 60 -0.05 9.69 12.17
N VAL A 61 -1.36 9.44 12.03
CA VAL A 61 -2.39 10.49 12.07
C VAL A 61 -2.56 11.06 13.47
N VAL A 62 -2.59 10.21 14.51
CA VAL A 62 -2.91 10.60 15.89
C VAL A 62 -1.71 11.19 16.62
N HIS A 63 -0.51 10.63 16.44
CA HIS A 63 0.66 11.04 17.21
C HIS A 63 1.54 12.07 16.49
N LEU A 64 1.53 12.09 15.16
CA LEU A 64 2.36 13.01 14.37
C LEU A 64 1.56 14.12 13.69
N GLY A 65 0.22 14.01 13.63
CA GLY A 65 -0.62 15.01 12.96
C GLY A 65 -0.41 15.09 11.44
N CYS A 66 0.31 14.14 10.85
CA CYS A 66 0.47 14.04 9.40
C CYS A 66 -0.80 13.40 8.80
N GLY A 67 -1.36 14.01 7.75
CA GLY A 67 -2.44 13.43 6.97
C GLY A 67 -2.04 12.10 6.31
N GLU A 68 -2.99 11.44 5.62
CA GLU A 68 -2.75 10.13 5.02
C GLU A 68 -1.51 10.09 4.11
N PRO A 69 -0.70 9.01 4.16
CA PRO A 69 0.50 8.90 3.34
C PRO A 69 0.14 8.80 1.85
N GLU A 70 0.57 9.81 1.10
CA GLU A 70 0.33 9.97 -0.34
C GLU A 70 1.60 9.62 -1.14
N PHE A 71 1.63 8.42 -1.75
CA PHE A 71 2.71 8.02 -2.64
C PHE A 71 2.38 8.43 -4.08
N MET A 72 3.03 9.47 -4.59
CA MET A 72 2.79 9.94 -5.96
C MET A 72 3.25 8.89 -6.99
N VAL A 73 2.33 8.42 -7.85
CA VAL A 73 2.66 7.56 -8.99
C VAL A 73 3.39 8.44 -9.99
N ARG A 74 4.73 8.40 -9.99
CA ARG A 74 5.51 9.08 -11.03
C ARG A 74 5.02 8.54 -12.38
N ASN A 75 4.41 9.43 -13.16
CA ASN A 75 3.92 9.17 -14.49
C ASN A 75 5.13 8.90 -15.40
N GLU A 76 5.59 7.66 -15.44
CA GLU A 76 6.43 7.19 -16.54
C GLU A 76 5.50 7.01 -17.74
N LYS A 77 5.41 8.07 -18.54
CA LYS A 77 4.85 8.01 -19.89
C LYS A 77 5.67 6.99 -20.68
N MET A 78 5.01 5.91 -21.11
CA MET A 78 5.38 5.20 -22.34
C MET A 78 5.10 6.11 -23.53
#